data_AF-A0A971CKN2-F1
#
_entry.id   AF-A0A971CKN2-F1
#
_cell.length_a   1.000
_cell.length_b   1.000
_cell.length_c   1.000
_cell.angle_alpha   90.00
_cell.angle_beta   90.00
_cell.angle_gamma   90.00
#
_symmetry.space_group_name_H-M   'P 1'
#
loop_
_entity.id
_entity.type
_entity.pdbx_description
1 polymer ?
#
loop_
_entity_poly.entity_id
_entity_poly.type
_entity_poly.pdbx_seq_one_letter_code
_entity_poly.pdbx_strand_id
1 'polypeptide(L)'
;DRDKELETAGTLLRRLMVRRWYSFIHMQIRVSAKISRIITVSECSKRDISKSFMVPTERFRVVPNGINTDFFHPLEGVRRAEDLILVTNSADTPLKGLRYLLEAVSRIRRQRPVRLVVIGEPKRNGAIERLVGELSLSDVVRFTGRIADHEFARHYAEATMAVIPSLYEGFGMPAGEAMACGVPVVSTTGGALPEVVGDAGILVPPADTSALQSAITALLNDPDKRARLGHAGLKRVSHSLTWRHAAEKTVDVYREAIDAYG
;
A
#
# COMPACT_ATOMS: atom_id res chain seq x y z
N ASP A 1 13.74 -4.66 3.60
CA ASP A 1 13.11 -5.94 3.98
C ASP A 1 14.08 -6.95 4.57
N ARG A 2 15.17 -7.32 3.87
CA ARG A 2 16.21 -8.24 4.41
C ARG A 2 16.62 -7.93 5.85
N ASP A 3 17.01 -6.68 6.12
CA ASP A 3 17.60 -6.34 7.42
C ASP A 3 16.53 -6.39 8.54
N LYS A 4 15.29 -5.95 8.26
CA LYS A 4 14.14 -6.10 9.17
C LYS A 4 13.77 -7.58 9.41
N GLU A 5 13.88 -8.45 8.40
CA GLU A 5 13.70 -9.90 8.57
C GLU A 5 14.85 -10.55 9.36
N LEU A 6 16.08 -10.06 9.22
CA LEU A 6 17.23 -10.54 10.00
C LEU A 6 17.11 -10.13 11.48
N GLU A 7 16.62 -8.93 11.76
CA GLU A 7 16.35 -8.44 13.12
C GLU A 7 15.26 -9.28 13.81
N THR A 8 14.23 -9.69 13.07
CA THR A 8 13.13 -10.53 13.58
C THR A 8 13.41 -12.04 13.52
N ALA A 9 14.53 -12.46 12.94
CA ALA A 9 14.95 -13.85 12.89
C ALA A 9 15.58 -14.28 14.22
N GLY A 10 14.77 -14.97 15.05
CA GLY A 10 15.17 -15.46 16.38
C GLY A 10 16.17 -16.63 16.40
N THR A 11 16.54 -17.22 15.26
CA THR A 11 17.50 -18.35 15.21
C THR A 11 18.57 -18.18 14.13
N LEU A 12 19.77 -18.72 14.38
CA LEU A 12 20.92 -18.69 13.48
C LEU A 12 20.62 -19.34 12.11
N LEU A 13 19.95 -20.49 12.10
CA LEU A 13 19.48 -21.18 10.89
C LEU A 13 18.54 -20.30 10.05
N ARG A 14 17.60 -19.60 10.70
CA ARG A 14 16.67 -18.70 10.02
C ARG A 14 17.39 -17.48 9.44
N ARG A 15 18.36 -16.90 10.17
CA ARG A 15 19.21 -15.82 9.64
C ARG A 15 20.01 -16.26 8.41
N LEU A 16 20.53 -17.49 8.41
CA LEU A 16 21.26 -18.05 7.26
C LEU A 16 20.34 -18.22 6.04
N MET A 17 19.12 -18.73 6.25
CA MET A 17 18.12 -18.85 5.18
C MET A 17 17.67 -17.49 4.62
N VAL A 18 17.45 -16.50 5.49
CA VAL A 18 17.14 -15.12 5.07
C VAL A 18 18.28 -14.55 4.24
N ARG A 19 19.54 -14.67 4.69
CA ARG A 19 20.72 -14.24 3.90
C ARG A 19 20.80 -14.93 2.53
N ARG A 20 20.50 -16.23 2.47
CA ARG A 20 20.50 -17.02 1.22
C ARG A 20 19.36 -16.60 0.29
N TRP A 21 18.18 -16.34 0.83
CA TRP A 21 17.01 -15.84 0.09
C TRP A 21 17.32 -14.49 -0.55
N TYR A 22 17.90 -13.56 0.21
CA TYR A 22 18.30 -12.23 -0.27
C TYR A 22 19.68 -12.20 -0.93
N SER A 23 20.24 -13.34 -1.33
CA SER A 23 21.57 -13.39 -1.97
C SER A 23 21.63 -12.60 -3.28
N PHE A 24 20.50 -12.47 -3.98
CA PHE A 24 20.35 -11.64 -5.19
C PHE A 24 20.69 -10.16 -4.97
N ILE A 25 20.61 -9.65 -3.73
CA ILE A 25 20.96 -8.26 -3.41
C ILE A 25 22.42 -7.95 -3.76
N HIS A 26 23.35 -8.91 -3.59
CA HIS A 26 24.76 -8.67 -3.92
C HIS A 26 24.95 -8.42 -5.42
N MET A 27 24.21 -9.14 -6.27
CA MET A 27 24.22 -8.90 -7.71
C MET A 27 23.60 -7.53 -8.02
N GLN A 28 22.48 -7.17 -7.40
CA GLN A 28 21.83 -5.87 -7.60
C GLN A 28 22.74 -4.70 -7.19
N ILE A 29 23.47 -4.79 -6.08
CA ILE A 29 24.47 -3.78 -5.66
C ILE A 29 25.55 -3.63 -6.73
N ARG A 30 26.13 -4.75 -7.21
CA ARG A 30 27.19 -4.73 -8.24
C ARG A 30 26.71 -4.16 -9.57
N VAL A 31 25.49 -4.49 -9.97
CA VAL A 31 24.90 -4.05 -11.25
C VAL A 31 24.51 -2.58 -11.17
N SER A 32 23.83 -2.15 -10.09
CA SER A 32 23.40 -0.75 -9.92
C SER A 32 24.57 0.23 -9.92
N ALA A 33 25.74 -0.15 -9.36
CA ALA A 33 26.95 0.67 -9.42
C ALA A 33 27.45 0.95 -10.85
N LYS A 34 27.14 0.05 -11.80
CA LYS A 34 27.54 0.16 -13.22
C LYS A 34 26.49 0.84 -14.10
N ILE A 35 25.29 1.09 -13.58
CA ILE A 35 24.21 1.73 -14.34
C ILE A 35 24.31 3.24 -14.19
N SER A 36 24.26 3.96 -15.32
CA SER A 36 24.37 5.42 -15.36
C SER A 36 23.09 6.12 -14.89
N ARG A 37 21.92 5.53 -15.16
CA ARG A 37 20.59 6.07 -14.81
C ARG A 37 19.68 4.97 -14.29
N ILE A 38 19.15 5.14 -13.09
CA ILE A 38 18.29 4.17 -12.41
C ILE A 38 16.89 4.78 -12.22
N ILE A 39 15.86 4.10 -12.70
CA ILE A 39 14.48 4.49 -12.46
C ILE A 39 13.99 3.86 -11.16
N THR A 40 13.35 4.67 -10.31
CA THR A 40 12.69 4.22 -9.08
C THR A 40 11.28 4.78 -8.98
N VAL A 41 10.41 4.10 -8.25
CA VAL A 41 8.97 4.40 -8.20
C VAL A 41 8.61 5.53 -7.22
N SER A 42 9.50 5.92 -6.32
CA SER A 42 9.28 6.95 -5.30
C SER A 42 10.58 7.58 -4.84
N GLU A 43 10.51 8.79 -4.29
CA GLU A 43 11.65 9.44 -3.63
C GLU A 43 12.09 8.66 -2.38
N CYS A 44 11.16 8.03 -1.65
CA CYS A 44 11.48 7.09 -0.58
C CYS A 44 12.34 5.93 -1.07
N SER A 45 11.92 5.25 -2.14
CA SER A 45 12.69 4.14 -2.73
C SER A 45 14.05 4.60 -3.22
N LYS A 46 14.13 5.77 -3.86
CA LYS A 46 15.40 6.38 -4.29
C LYS A 46 16.36 6.58 -3.13
N ARG A 47 15.91 7.18 -2.01
CA ARG A 47 16.75 7.40 -0.83
C ARG A 47 17.20 6.08 -0.20
N ASP A 48 16.28 5.12 -0.06
CA ASP A 48 16.57 3.83 0.56
C ASP A 48 17.57 3.03 -0.28
N ILE A 49 17.36 2.93 -1.61
CA ILE A 49 18.26 2.21 -2.51
C ILE A 49 19.61 2.92 -2.60
N SER A 50 19.63 4.26 -2.72
CA SER A 50 20.87 5.04 -2.74
C SER A 50 21.72 4.77 -1.50
N LYS A 51 21.10 4.80 -0.30
CA LYS A 51 21.78 4.50 0.96
C LYS A 51 22.24 3.05 1.05
N SER A 52 21.38 2.09 0.72
CA SER A 52 21.69 0.66 0.88
C SER A 52 22.69 0.14 -0.14
N PHE A 53 22.65 0.64 -1.38
CA PHE A 53 23.50 0.16 -2.48
C PHE A 53 24.70 1.08 -2.73
N MET A 54 24.81 2.18 -1.98
CA MET A 54 25.86 3.20 -2.11
C MET A 54 25.94 3.78 -3.53
N VAL A 55 24.77 4.00 -4.15
CA VAL A 55 24.66 4.63 -5.46
C VAL A 55 24.27 6.10 -5.27
N PRO A 56 24.97 7.06 -5.89
CA PRO A 56 24.66 8.47 -5.71
C PRO A 56 23.24 8.85 -6.17
N THR A 57 22.56 9.73 -5.43
CA THR A 57 21.15 10.08 -5.66
C THR A 57 20.88 10.72 -7.03
N GLU A 58 21.88 11.38 -7.61
CA GLU A 58 21.82 12.05 -8.93
C GLU A 58 21.67 11.06 -10.09
N ARG A 59 22.04 9.79 -9.89
CA ARG A 59 21.81 8.72 -10.89
C ARG A 59 20.37 8.25 -10.93
N PHE A 60 19.55 8.63 -9.95
CA PHE A 60 18.17 8.17 -9.87
C PHE A 60 17.21 9.16 -10.55
N ARG A 61 16.18 8.62 -11.18
CA ARG A 61 15.01 9.35 -11.68
C ARG A 61 13.76 8.73 -11.08
N VAL A 62 12.90 9.56 -10.50
CA VAL A 62 11.66 9.08 -9.91
C VAL A 62 10.55 9.09 -10.94
N VAL A 63 10.10 7.89 -11.30
CA VAL A 63 8.98 7.64 -12.20
C VAL A 63 7.92 6.90 -11.39
N PRO A 64 6.90 7.60 -10.86
CA PRO A 64 5.78 6.97 -10.16
C PRO A 64 5.12 5.90 -11.02
N ASN A 65 4.70 4.79 -10.42
CA ASN A 65 3.92 3.79 -11.15
C ASN A 65 2.56 4.36 -11.55
N GLY A 66 2.05 3.89 -12.68
CA GLY A 66 0.67 4.11 -13.07
C GLY A 66 -0.28 3.17 -12.32
N ILE A 67 -1.50 3.64 -12.10
CA ILE A 67 -2.64 2.82 -11.70
C ILE A 67 -3.39 2.40 -12.97
N ASN A 68 -3.83 1.13 -13.01
CA ASN A 68 -4.63 0.63 -14.13
C ASN A 68 -6.07 1.11 -14.00
N THR A 69 -6.37 2.26 -14.59
CA THR A 69 -7.69 2.88 -14.56
C THR A 69 -8.72 2.18 -15.47
N ASP A 70 -8.31 1.23 -16.30
CA ASP A 70 -9.24 0.41 -17.08
C ASP A 70 -10.00 -0.59 -16.19
N PHE A 71 -9.39 -0.99 -15.06
CA PHE A 71 -10.04 -1.83 -14.05
C PHE A 71 -10.45 -1.03 -12.80
N PHE A 72 -9.60 -0.12 -12.35
CA PHE A 72 -9.85 0.66 -11.13
C PHE A 72 -10.41 2.03 -11.48
N HIS A 73 -11.73 2.12 -11.50
CA HIS A 73 -12.47 3.36 -11.71
C HIS A 73 -13.79 3.33 -10.94
N PRO A 74 -14.47 4.47 -10.74
CA PRO A 74 -15.81 4.47 -10.17
C PRO A 74 -16.76 3.63 -11.05
N LEU A 75 -17.52 2.72 -10.42
CA LEU A 75 -18.49 1.87 -11.11
C LEU A 75 -19.88 2.49 -11.02
N GLU A 76 -20.49 2.77 -12.17
CA GLU A 76 -21.86 3.29 -12.24
C GLU A 76 -22.87 2.29 -11.64
N GLY A 77 -23.86 2.79 -10.91
CA GLY A 77 -24.90 1.97 -10.28
C GLY A 77 -24.46 1.17 -9.04
N VAL A 78 -23.17 1.16 -8.70
CA VAL A 78 -22.67 0.50 -7.47
C VAL A 78 -22.74 1.48 -6.30
N ARG A 79 -23.63 1.22 -5.35
CA ARG A 79 -23.74 2.01 -4.12
C ARG A 79 -22.71 1.54 -3.10
N ARG A 80 -21.98 2.48 -2.49
CA ARG A 80 -21.12 2.21 -1.33
C ARG A 80 -21.95 1.63 -0.20
N ALA A 81 -21.50 0.50 0.33
CA ALA A 81 -22.05 -0.11 1.52
C ALA A 81 -21.81 0.79 2.75
N GLU A 82 -22.63 0.61 3.77
CA GLU A 82 -22.46 1.29 5.06
C GLU A 82 -21.43 0.56 5.93
N ASP A 83 -20.59 1.36 6.60
CA ASP A 83 -19.56 0.95 7.54
C ASP A 83 -18.67 -0.22 7.07
N LEU A 84 -18.39 -0.27 5.76
CA LEU A 84 -17.54 -1.27 5.13
C LEU A 84 -16.12 -0.72 4.93
N ILE A 85 -15.18 -1.28 5.67
CA ILE A 85 -13.75 -1.02 5.52
C ILE A 85 -13.17 -2.09 4.60
N LEU A 86 -12.37 -1.66 3.63
CA LEU A 86 -11.60 -2.54 2.76
C LEU A 86 -10.10 -2.40 3.04
N VAL A 87 -9.38 -3.51 3.06
CA VAL A 87 -7.92 -3.54 3.11
C VAL A 87 -7.39 -4.58 2.14
N THR A 88 -6.35 -4.21 1.39
CA THR A 88 -5.65 -5.12 0.50
C THR A 88 -4.44 -5.68 1.23
N ASN A 89 -4.42 -6.98 1.47
CA ASN A 89 -3.32 -7.64 2.16
C ASN A 89 -2.86 -8.88 1.39
N SER A 90 -1.91 -8.67 0.48
CA SER A 90 -1.21 -9.74 -0.20
C SER A 90 -0.26 -10.46 0.79
N ALA A 91 -0.75 -11.57 1.34
CA ALA A 91 -0.10 -12.47 2.30
C ALA A 91 -0.06 -11.99 3.77
N ASP A 92 -0.04 -12.95 4.70
CA ASP A 92 0.11 -12.77 6.15
C ASP A 92 1.53 -12.25 6.51
N THR A 93 1.88 -11.07 5.98
CA THR A 93 3.19 -10.44 6.09
C THR A 93 3.10 -9.30 7.10
N PRO A 94 3.95 -9.29 8.15
CA PRO A 94 3.91 -8.25 9.19
C PRO A 94 4.00 -6.82 8.67
N LEU A 95 4.71 -6.61 7.55
CA LEU A 95 4.89 -5.28 6.93
C LEU A 95 3.60 -4.66 6.42
N LYS A 96 2.55 -5.45 6.18
CA LYS A 96 1.25 -4.93 5.72
C LYS A 96 0.40 -4.38 6.87
N GLY A 97 0.81 -4.59 8.12
CA GLY A 97 0.24 -3.94 9.30
C GLY A 97 -1.21 -4.32 9.63
N LEU A 98 -1.74 -5.41 9.06
CA LEU A 98 -3.11 -5.86 9.28
C LEU A 98 -3.45 -6.06 10.77
N ARG A 99 -2.47 -6.45 11.60
CA ARG A 99 -2.61 -6.51 13.08
C ARG A 99 -3.18 -5.22 13.66
N TYR A 100 -2.58 -4.08 13.34
CA TYR A 100 -2.96 -2.79 13.91
C TYR A 100 -4.36 -2.37 13.45
N LEU A 101 -4.73 -2.70 12.21
CA LEU A 101 -6.08 -2.48 11.71
C LEU A 101 -7.11 -3.38 12.41
N LEU A 102 -6.82 -4.67 12.62
CA LEU A 102 -7.71 -5.58 13.34
C LEU A 102 -7.94 -5.10 14.78
N GLU A 103 -6.87 -4.68 15.48
CA GLU A 103 -6.98 -4.09 16.80
C GLU A 103 -7.83 -2.82 16.79
N ALA A 104 -7.67 -1.93 15.79
CA ALA A 104 -8.48 -0.72 15.65
C ALA A 104 -9.96 -1.06 15.41
N VAL A 105 -10.25 -2.00 14.50
CA VAL A 105 -11.61 -2.49 14.21
C VAL A 105 -12.25 -3.12 15.45
N SER A 106 -11.50 -3.87 16.25
CA SER A 106 -11.98 -4.45 17.53
C SER A 106 -12.46 -3.39 18.53
N ARG A 107 -11.88 -2.19 18.49
CA ARG A 107 -12.29 -1.06 19.34
C ARG A 107 -13.50 -0.34 18.74
N ILE A 108 -13.51 -0.11 17.43
CA ILE A 108 -14.61 0.55 16.72
C ILE A 108 -15.91 -0.26 16.84
N ARG A 109 -15.84 -1.59 16.70
CA ARG A 109 -17.03 -2.47 16.77
C ARG A 109 -17.77 -2.43 18.11
N ARG A 110 -17.11 -1.96 19.18
CA ARG A 110 -17.75 -1.79 20.49
C ARG A 110 -18.70 -0.58 20.53
N GLN A 111 -18.55 0.34 19.60
CA GLN A 111 -19.29 1.60 19.55
C GLN A 111 -20.32 1.64 18.40
N ARG A 112 -20.07 0.92 17.29
CA ARG A 112 -20.98 0.84 16.15
C ARG A 112 -20.76 -0.43 15.32
N PRO A 113 -21.75 -0.88 14.53
CA PRO A 113 -21.55 -1.91 13.53
C PRO A 113 -20.45 -1.50 12.53
N VAL A 114 -19.60 -2.45 12.16
CA VAL A 114 -18.56 -2.26 11.14
C VAL A 114 -18.29 -3.61 10.48
N ARG A 115 -17.89 -3.58 9.21
CA ARG A 115 -17.44 -4.75 8.47
C ARG A 115 -16.04 -4.49 7.92
N LEU A 116 -15.19 -5.51 7.97
CA LEU A 116 -13.85 -5.47 7.36
C LEU A 116 -13.78 -6.55 6.28
N VAL A 117 -13.55 -6.14 5.04
CA VAL A 117 -13.17 -7.05 3.96
C VAL A 117 -11.66 -6.96 3.75
N VAL A 118 -11.01 -8.11 3.82
CA VAL A 118 -9.58 -8.26 3.56
C VAL A 118 -9.42 -8.98 2.22
N ILE A 119 -8.87 -8.27 1.23
CA ILE A 119 -8.52 -8.86 -0.06
C ILE A 119 -7.23 -9.65 0.11
N GLY A 120 -7.35 -10.96 0.07
CA GLY A 120 -6.29 -11.92 0.38
C GLY A 120 -6.75 -13.05 1.29
N GLU A 121 -5.82 -13.93 1.64
CA GLU A 121 -6.05 -15.10 2.49
C GLU A 121 -5.06 -15.10 3.65
N PRO A 122 -5.50 -15.31 4.90
CA PRO A 122 -4.60 -15.47 6.01
C PRO A 122 -3.91 -16.84 5.90
N LYS A 123 -2.68 -16.94 6.42
CA LYS A 123 -2.04 -18.26 6.52
C LYS A 123 -2.82 -19.11 7.52
N ARG A 124 -3.14 -20.36 7.16
CA ARG A 124 -3.79 -21.31 8.07
C ARG A 124 -2.95 -21.51 9.33
N ASN A 125 -3.58 -21.41 10.51
CA ASN A 125 -2.95 -21.37 11.83
C ASN A 125 -1.89 -20.26 11.98
N GLY A 126 -2.04 -19.20 11.18
CA GLY A 126 -1.16 -18.03 11.13
C GLY A 126 -1.40 -17.04 12.27
N ALA A 127 -0.60 -15.98 12.29
CA ALA A 127 -0.71 -14.96 13.34
C ALA A 127 -2.01 -14.16 13.20
N ILE A 128 -2.42 -13.86 11.97
CA ILE A 128 -3.64 -13.08 11.70
C ILE A 128 -4.91 -13.89 11.99
N GLU A 129 -4.98 -15.15 11.59
CA GLU A 129 -6.14 -16.00 11.88
C GLU A 129 -6.37 -16.15 13.40
N ARG A 130 -5.29 -16.40 14.16
CA ARG A 130 -5.36 -16.43 15.63
C ARG A 130 -5.80 -15.09 16.21
N LEU A 131 -5.25 -13.98 15.73
CA LEU A 131 -5.59 -12.65 16.21
C LEU A 131 -7.07 -12.29 15.96
N VAL A 132 -7.63 -12.71 14.82
CA VAL A 132 -9.08 -12.55 14.55
C VAL A 132 -9.90 -13.29 15.59
N GLY A 133 -9.50 -14.51 15.97
CA GLY A 133 -10.14 -15.27 17.05
C GLY A 133 -9.99 -14.61 18.42
N GLU A 134 -8.78 -14.19 18.79
CA GLU A 134 -8.46 -13.53 20.06
C GLU A 134 -9.23 -12.21 20.26
N LEU A 135 -9.43 -11.46 19.18
CA LEU A 135 -10.19 -10.20 19.18
C LEU A 135 -11.70 -10.42 18.98
N SER A 136 -12.16 -11.67 18.88
CA SER A 136 -13.54 -12.05 18.59
C SER A 136 -14.09 -11.31 17.37
N LEU A 137 -13.37 -11.36 16.24
CA LEU A 137 -13.66 -10.61 15.01
C LEU A 137 -14.20 -11.47 13.86
N SER A 138 -14.44 -12.76 14.08
CA SER A 138 -14.82 -13.72 13.03
C SER A 138 -16.14 -13.39 12.32
N ASP A 139 -17.04 -12.66 12.96
CA ASP A 139 -18.32 -12.17 12.41
C ASP A 139 -18.19 -10.84 11.65
N VAL A 140 -17.08 -10.12 11.84
CA VAL A 140 -16.82 -8.78 11.26
C VAL A 140 -15.85 -8.84 10.09
N VAL A 141 -14.90 -9.77 10.14
CA VAL A 141 -13.79 -9.87 9.17
C VAL A 141 -14.07 -10.95 8.15
N ARG A 142 -14.12 -10.55 6.87
CA ARG A 142 -14.22 -11.47 5.73
C ARG A 142 -12.95 -11.42 4.91
N PHE A 143 -12.33 -12.58 4.72
CA PHE A 143 -11.23 -12.77 3.77
C PHE A 143 -11.81 -13.22 2.42
N THR A 144 -11.40 -12.60 1.32
CA THR A 144 -11.89 -12.97 -0.02
C THR A 144 -11.12 -14.11 -0.65
N GLY A 145 -9.91 -14.40 -0.17
CA GLY A 145 -8.95 -15.21 -0.90
C GLY A 145 -8.46 -14.50 -2.16
N ARG A 146 -8.08 -15.28 -3.17
CA ARG A 146 -7.71 -14.75 -4.49
C ARG A 146 -8.97 -14.48 -5.29
N ILE A 147 -9.08 -13.26 -5.83
CA ILE A 147 -10.21 -12.79 -6.63
C ILE A 147 -9.71 -12.23 -7.95
N ALA A 148 -10.60 -12.11 -8.93
CA ALA A 148 -10.28 -11.49 -10.20
C ALA A 148 -10.30 -9.95 -10.10
N ASP A 149 -9.62 -9.27 -11.03
CA ASP A 149 -9.48 -7.80 -11.00
C ASP A 149 -10.83 -7.06 -11.00
N HIS A 150 -11.83 -7.58 -11.72
CA HIS A 150 -13.17 -6.98 -11.75
C HIS A 150 -13.91 -7.11 -10.41
N GLU A 151 -13.75 -8.23 -9.70
CA GLU A 151 -14.30 -8.40 -8.34
C GLU A 151 -13.56 -7.49 -7.36
N PHE A 152 -12.26 -7.31 -7.55
CA PHE A 152 -11.45 -6.44 -6.71
C PHE A 152 -11.85 -4.96 -6.88
N ALA A 153 -12.01 -4.50 -8.12
CA ALA A 153 -12.55 -3.17 -8.42
C ALA A 153 -13.95 -2.98 -7.82
N ARG A 154 -14.81 -4.00 -7.90
CA ARG A 154 -16.14 -3.99 -7.26
C ARG A 154 -16.05 -3.84 -5.75
N HIS A 155 -15.15 -4.55 -5.07
CA HIS A 155 -14.94 -4.39 -3.63
C HIS A 155 -14.53 -2.96 -3.26
N TYR A 156 -13.67 -2.31 -4.06
CA TYR A 156 -13.36 -0.89 -3.86
C TYR A 156 -14.59 0.00 -4.07
N ALA A 157 -15.37 -0.22 -5.13
CA ALA A 157 -16.57 0.55 -5.41
C ALA A 157 -17.64 0.41 -4.30
N GLU A 158 -17.76 -0.76 -3.68
CA GLU A 158 -18.67 -1.03 -2.58
C GLU A 158 -18.15 -0.52 -1.22
N ALA A 159 -16.84 -0.35 -1.03
CA ALA A 159 -16.26 0.05 0.25
C ALA A 159 -16.68 1.47 0.68
N THR A 160 -16.93 1.67 1.97
CA THR A 160 -17.08 3.01 2.55
C THR A 160 -15.75 3.75 2.55
N MET A 161 -14.66 3.04 2.85
CA MET A 161 -13.29 3.53 2.80
C MET A 161 -12.30 2.38 2.59
N ALA A 162 -11.12 2.71 2.09
CA ALA A 162 -9.99 1.80 2.06
C ALA A 162 -8.97 2.20 3.13
N VAL A 163 -8.42 1.20 3.84
CA VAL A 163 -7.37 1.41 4.84
C VAL A 163 -6.11 0.68 4.42
N ILE A 164 -4.98 1.39 4.39
CA ILE A 164 -3.66 0.87 4.02
C ILE A 164 -2.76 0.99 5.28
N PRO A 165 -2.83 0.00 6.20
CA PRO A 165 -2.17 0.08 7.50
C PRO A 165 -0.68 -0.31 7.45
N SER A 166 -0.07 -0.29 6.26
CA SER A 166 1.25 -0.88 6.03
C SER A 166 2.35 -0.16 6.82
N LEU A 167 3.32 -0.91 7.31
CA LEU A 167 4.49 -0.35 7.99
C LEU A 167 5.50 0.22 7.00
N TYR A 168 5.49 -0.29 5.77
CA TYR A 168 6.35 0.16 4.68
C TYR A 168 5.78 -0.29 3.33
N GLU A 169 5.75 0.62 2.36
CA GLU A 169 5.46 0.33 0.95
C GLU A 169 6.50 1.01 0.06
N GLY A 170 6.98 0.31 -0.97
CA GLY A 170 7.90 0.90 -1.96
C GLY A 170 7.23 1.95 -2.83
N PHE A 171 5.91 1.81 -3.07
CA PHE A 171 5.09 2.80 -3.76
C PHE A 171 3.76 3.03 -3.04
N GLY A 172 2.89 2.02 -3.04
CA GLY A 172 1.53 2.12 -2.48
C GLY A 172 0.43 1.89 -3.50
N MET A 173 0.56 0.86 -4.35
CA MET A 173 -0.46 0.48 -5.34
C MET A 173 -1.87 0.39 -4.73
N PRO A 174 -2.09 -0.26 -3.55
CA PRO A 174 -3.43 -0.36 -2.96
C PRO A 174 -4.08 0.99 -2.63
N ALA A 175 -3.27 2.01 -2.30
CA ALA A 175 -3.77 3.35 -2.04
C ALA A 175 -4.18 4.02 -3.35
N GLY A 176 -3.34 3.93 -4.40
CA GLY A 176 -3.66 4.46 -5.72
C GLY A 176 -4.87 3.79 -6.37
N GLU A 177 -5.01 2.47 -6.26
CA GLU A 177 -6.16 1.69 -6.74
C GLU A 177 -7.46 2.15 -6.06
N ALA A 178 -7.44 2.31 -4.73
CA ALA A 178 -8.58 2.83 -3.98
C ALA A 178 -8.97 4.27 -4.42
N MET A 179 -7.97 5.14 -4.58
CA MET A 179 -8.17 6.52 -5.02
C MET A 179 -8.72 6.58 -6.44
N ALA A 180 -8.27 5.70 -7.34
CA ALA A 180 -8.78 5.58 -8.70
C ALA A 180 -10.26 5.18 -8.74
N CYS A 181 -10.72 4.38 -7.78
CA CYS A 181 -12.14 4.04 -7.59
C CYS A 181 -12.93 5.13 -6.82
N GLY A 182 -12.34 6.30 -6.57
CA GLY A 182 -12.95 7.40 -5.81
C GLY A 182 -13.27 7.04 -4.35
N VAL A 183 -12.56 6.06 -3.79
CA VAL A 183 -12.74 5.61 -2.40
C VAL A 183 -11.90 6.50 -1.50
N PRO A 184 -12.44 7.03 -0.39
CA PRO A 184 -11.62 7.75 0.58
C PRO A 184 -10.61 6.79 1.23
N VAL A 185 -9.38 7.28 1.39
CA VAL A 185 -8.25 6.48 1.89
C VAL A 185 -7.80 6.95 3.27
N VAL A 186 -7.63 6.00 4.18
CA VAL A 186 -6.79 6.14 5.37
C VAL A 186 -5.53 5.32 5.14
N SER A 187 -4.36 5.93 5.26
CA SER A 187 -3.08 5.25 5.03
C SER A 187 -2.09 5.62 6.12
N THR A 188 -1.10 4.76 6.35
CA THR A 188 0.04 5.16 7.18
C THR A 188 1.00 6.07 6.40
N THR A 189 1.97 6.64 7.10
CA THR A 189 3.14 7.30 6.52
C THR A 189 4.30 6.34 6.18
N GLY A 190 4.05 5.03 6.16
CA GLY A 190 5.07 4.01 5.92
C GLY A 190 5.61 4.00 4.49
N GLY A 191 6.90 4.26 4.32
CA GLY A 191 7.55 4.23 3.01
C GLY A 191 7.03 5.34 2.08
N ALA A 192 6.64 4.98 0.86
CA ALA A 192 6.21 5.91 -0.17
C ALA A 192 4.72 6.30 -0.12
N LEU A 193 3.95 5.79 0.84
CA LEU A 193 2.51 6.08 0.96
C LEU A 193 2.18 7.58 1.00
N PRO A 194 2.93 8.46 1.70
CA PRO A 194 2.69 9.90 1.64
C PRO A 194 2.83 10.50 0.24
N GLU A 195 3.72 9.95 -0.60
CA GLU A 195 3.93 10.42 -1.97
C GLU A 195 2.75 10.05 -2.88
N VAL A 196 2.14 8.89 -2.65
CA VAL A 196 0.96 8.43 -3.41
C VAL A 196 -0.31 9.11 -2.92
N VAL A 197 -0.55 9.14 -1.61
CA VAL A 197 -1.81 9.66 -1.02
C VAL A 197 -1.84 11.19 -1.00
N GLY A 198 -0.72 11.84 -0.65
CA GLY A 198 -0.65 13.29 -0.51
C GLY A 198 -1.71 13.86 0.45
N ASP A 199 -2.38 14.91 0.02
CA ASP A 199 -3.48 15.60 0.71
C ASP A 199 -4.87 15.00 0.43
N ALA A 200 -4.94 13.96 -0.41
CA ALA A 200 -6.17 13.32 -0.86
C ALA A 200 -6.64 12.15 0.03
N GLY A 201 -6.04 11.97 1.20
CA GLY A 201 -6.42 10.97 2.20
C GLY A 201 -6.01 11.39 3.61
N ILE A 202 -6.31 10.54 4.60
CA ILE A 202 -5.83 10.73 5.97
C ILE A 202 -4.56 9.91 6.17
N LEU A 203 -3.47 10.57 6.54
CA LEU A 203 -2.19 9.93 6.87
C LEU A 203 -2.02 9.79 8.38
N VAL A 204 -1.65 8.60 8.84
CA VAL A 204 -1.38 8.29 10.25
C VAL A 204 0.00 7.66 10.46
N PRO A 205 0.59 7.69 11.67
CA PRO A 205 1.82 6.96 11.93
C PRO A 205 1.66 5.44 11.71
N PRO A 206 2.68 4.73 11.18
CA PRO A 206 2.67 3.28 11.12
C PRO A 206 2.71 2.67 12.53
N ALA A 207 2.16 1.46 12.67
CA ALA A 207 2.09 0.73 13.95
C ALA A 207 1.29 1.44 15.06
N ASP A 208 0.44 2.42 14.73
CA ASP A 208 -0.39 3.13 15.69
C ASP A 208 -1.88 2.76 15.52
N THR A 209 -2.30 1.78 16.33
CA THR A 209 -3.69 1.32 16.42
C THR A 209 -4.66 2.45 16.78
N SER A 210 -4.26 3.37 17.67
CA SER A 210 -5.14 4.44 18.16
C SER A 210 -5.33 5.54 17.11
N ALA A 211 -4.27 5.87 16.36
CA ALA A 211 -4.36 6.80 15.24
C ALA A 211 -5.21 6.23 14.10
N LEU A 212 -5.03 4.94 13.75
CA LEU A 212 -5.89 4.24 12.78
C LEU A 212 -7.36 4.28 13.21
N GLN A 213 -7.65 3.91 14.46
CA GLN A 213 -9.00 3.96 15.01
C GLN A 213 -9.61 5.35 14.87
N SER A 214 -8.88 6.40 15.28
CA SER A 214 -9.36 7.78 15.25
C SER A 214 -9.64 8.26 13.82
N ALA A 215 -8.75 7.97 12.89
CA ALA A 215 -8.91 8.32 11.47
C ALA A 215 -10.11 7.61 10.83
N ILE A 216 -10.26 6.30 11.08
CA ILE A 216 -11.38 5.52 10.57
C ILE A 216 -12.70 6.06 11.14
N THR A 217 -12.79 6.24 12.47
CA THR A 217 -14.00 6.78 13.11
C THR A 217 -14.36 8.17 12.61
N ALA A 218 -13.36 9.05 12.40
CA ALA A 218 -13.59 10.38 11.84
C ALA A 218 -14.23 10.30 10.44
N LEU A 219 -13.76 9.38 9.58
CA LEU A 219 -14.38 9.18 8.28
C LEU A 219 -15.75 8.50 8.36
N LEU A 220 -15.97 7.54 9.26
CA LEU A 220 -17.28 6.90 9.45
C LEU A 220 -18.36 7.93 9.85
N ASN A 221 -17.98 8.95 10.62
CA ASN A 221 -18.89 9.98 11.12
C ASN A 221 -19.07 11.19 10.19
N ASP A 222 -18.29 11.31 9.11
CA ASP A 222 -18.30 12.49 8.23
C ASP A 222 -18.42 12.09 6.74
N PRO A 223 -19.65 11.88 6.24
CA PRO A 223 -19.92 11.54 4.84
C PRO A 223 -19.40 12.58 3.84
N ASP A 224 -19.45 13.86 4.18
CA ASP A 224 -19.01 14.94 3.30
C ASP A 224 -17.48 14.90 3.15
N LYS A 225 -16.75 14.70 4.24
CA LYS A 225 -15.30 14.51 4.19
C LYS A 225 -14.92 13.27 3.39
N ARG A 226 -15.67 12.17 3.51
CA ARG A 226 -15.48 10.98 2.64
C ARG A 226 -15.63 11.34 1.17
N ALA A 227 -16.69 12.06 0.80
CA ALA A 227 -16.92 12.47 -0.58
C ALA A 227 -15.80 13.38 -1.11
N ARG A 228 -15.39 14.39 -0.32
CA ARG A 228 -14.29 15.29 -0.69
C ARG A 228 -12.97 14.55 -0.91
N LEU A 229 -12.58 13.66 0.01
CA LEU A 229 -11.33 12.90 -0.11
C LEU A 229 -11.38 11.90 -1.27
N GLY A 230 -12.51 11.21 -1.47
CA GLY A 230 -12.69 10.33 -2.62
C GLY A 230 -12.53 11.07 -3.95
N HIS A 231 -13.12 12.26 -4.08
CA HIS A 231 -12.96 13.10 -5.27
C HIS A 231 -11.52 13.62 -5.44
N ALA A 232 -10.88 14.07 -4.37
CA ALA A 232 -9.48 14.50 -4.39
C ALA A 232 -8.55 13.35 -4.82
N GLY A 233 -8.82 12.13 -4.34
CA GLY A 233 -8.03 10.95 -4.70
C GLY A 233 -8.16 10.59 -6.17
N LEU A 234 -9.39 10.57 -6.69
CA LEU A 234 -9.66 10.33 -8.10
C LEU A 234 -8.94 11.36 -8.98
N LYS A 235 -9.06 12.65 -8.65
CA LYS A 235 -8.39 13.73 -9.37
C LYS A 235 -6.88 13.55 -9.37
N ARG A 236 -6.28 13.22 -8.22
CA ARG A 236 -4.84 12.97 -8.11
C ARG A 236 -4.38 11.83 -9.01
N VAL A 237 -5.07 10.68 -8.99
CA VAL A 237 -4.68 9.54 -9.82
C VAL A 237 -4.76 9.90 -11.31
N SER A 238 -5.87 10.51 -11.73
CA SER A 238 -6.07 10.90 -13.13
C SER A 238 -5.02 11.89 -13.66
N HIS A 239 -4.46 12.73 -12.77
CA HIS A 239 -3.52 13.77 -13.16
C HIS A 239 -2.06 13.31 -13.16
N SER A 240 -1.65 12.47 -12.20
CA SER A 240 -0.21 12.21 -11.97
C SER A 240 0.18 10.76 -11.72
N LEU A 241 -0.78 9.83 -11.61
CA LEU A 241 -0.52 8.42 -11.33
C LEU A 241 -1.13 7.50 -12.42
N THR A 242 -1.06 7.93 -13.68
CA THR A 242 -1.49 7.13 -14.83
C THR A 242 -0.31 6.42 -15.49
N TRP A 243 -0.56 5.28 -16.15
CA TRP A 243 0.49 4.59 -16.91
C TRP A 243 1.01 5.42 -18.09
N ARG A 244 0.19 6.30 -18.66
CA ARG A 244 0.62 7.27 -19.68
C ARG A 244 1.70 8.19 -19.10
N HIS A 245 1.44 8.81 -17.95
CA HIS A 245 2.40 9.70 -17.30
C HIS A 245 3.70 8.99 -16.93
N ALA A 246 3.60 7.75 -16.44
CA ALA A 246 4.77 6.91 -16.15
C ALA A 246 5.59 6.63 -17.44
N ALA A 247 4.92 6.33 -18.55
CA ALA A 247 5.57 6.09 -19.84
C ALA A 247 6.25 7.35 -20.38
N GLU A 248 5.58 8.50 -20.36
CA GLU A 248 6.14 9.80 -20.79
C GLU A 248 7.42 10.13 -20.01
N LYS A 249 7.37 10.04 -18.67
CA LYS A 249 8.56 10.24 -17.82
C LYS A 249 9.67 9.22 -18.10
N THR A 250 9.32 7.97 -18.37
CA THR A 250 10.30 6.93 -18.72
C THR A 250 10.99 7.26 -20.03
N VAL A 251 10.25 7.75 -21.04
CA VAL A 251 10.81 8.20 -22.32
C VAL A 251 11.77 9.36 -22.11
N ASP A 252 11.47 10.30 -21.22
CA ASP A 252 12.39 11.40 -20.91
C ASP A 252 13.70 10.88 -20.30
N VAL A 253 13.65 9.89 -19.40
CA VAL A 253 14.86 9.24 -18.88
C VAL A 253 15.65 8.53 -19.97
N TYR A 254 14.97 7.92 -20.95
CA TYR A 254 15.64 7.31 -22.11
C TYR A 254 16.32 8.34 -23.00
N ARG A 255 15.68 9.49 -23.26
CA ARG A 255 16.28 10.59 -24.00
C ARG A 255 17.54 11.10 -23.29
N GLU A 256 17.44 11.38 -21.99
CA GLU A 256 18.63 11.75 -21.19
C GLU A 256 19.74 10.70 -21.31
N ALA A 257 19.39 9.41 -21.31
CA ALA A 257 20.36 8.32 -21.42
C ALA A 257 21.09 8.29 -22.76
N ILE A 258 20.36 8.51 -23.85
CA ILE A 258 20.89 8.57 -25.21
C ILE A 258 21.77 9.81 -25.38
N ASP A 259 21.30 10.97 -24.93
CA ASP A 259 22.01 12.26 -25.08
C ASP A 259 23.35 12.30 -24.34
N ALA A 260 23.48 11.57 -23.23
CA ALA A 260 24.74 11.47 -22.50
C ALA A 260 25.67 10.35 -22.99
N TYR A 261 25.20 9.54 -23.95
CA TYR A 261 26.03 8.52 -24.61
C TYR A 261 26.65 9.05 -25.91
N GLY A 262 25.93 9.90 -26.64
CA GLY A 262 26.43 10.62 -27.82
C GLY A 262 27.41 11.73 -27.44
#